data_AF-A0A816L7M0-F1
#
_entry.id   AF-A0A816L7M0-F1
#
_cell.length_a   1.000
_cell.length_b   1.000
_cell.length_c   1.000
_cell.angle_alpha   90.00
_cell.angle_beta   90.00
_cell.angle_gamma   90.00
#
_symmetry.space_group_name_H-M   'P 1'
#
loop_
_entity.id
_entity.type
_entity.pdbx_description
1 polymer ?
#
loop_
_entity_poly.entity_id
_entity_poly.type
_entity_poly.pdbx_seq_one_letter_code
_entity_poly.pdbx_strand_id
1 'polypeptide(L)'
;MVSTSLKDVSNLLMPTWIPPHELAAVSWLGDWRPTSILDLVRILAAQNPNFSLSEASERVLSQLTREIRIEEAVIDEEYAEIQATCVLHLPFSPLCNAQSREEALGSVQELFGNINKVISKAQRLRYKVLELVMKKLLNQTDTAEFVVAFAGIQDAIHQFGEQKKLKKQYPTVSFKGSGSSS
;
A
#
# COMPACT_ATOMS: atom_id res chain seq x y z
N MET A 1 -8.38 -24.32 0.42
CA MET A 1 -8.82 -24.15 1.82
C MET A 1 -8.51 -22.72 2.22
N VAL A 2 -9.52 -21.89 2.49
CA VAL A 2 -9.34 -20.50 2.95
C VAL A 2 -9.17 -20.56 4.48
N SER A 3 -8.20 -19.81 5.01
CA SER A 3 -7.74 -19.96 6.40
C SER A 3 -8.82 -19.69 7.44
N THR A 4 -8.85 -20.50 8.50
CA THR A 4 -9.89 -20.48 9.54
C THR A 4 -9.60 -19.51 10.70
N SER A 5 -8.42 -18.87 10.74
CA SER A 5 -8.04 -17.97 11.84
C SER A 5 -7.95 -16.50 11.41
N LEU A 6 -8.45 -15.61 12.27
CA LEU A 6 -8.36 -14.14 12.14
C LEU A 6 -6.90 -13.65 11.99
N LYS A 7 -5.95 -14.38 12.60
CA LYS A 7 -4.52 -14.06 12.54
C LYS A 7 -3.99 -14.14 11.11
N ASP A 8 -4.45 -15.11 10.33
CA ASP A 8 -4.00 -15.30 8.95
C ASP A 8 -4.52 -14.19 8.03
N VAL A 9 -5.72 -13.69 8.32
CA VAL A 9 -6.33 -12.57 7.60
C VAL A 9 -5.67 -11.24 7.97
N SER A 10 -5.30 -11.05 9.24
CA SER A 10 -4.52 -9.88 9.66
C SER A 10 -3.13 -9.85 9.02
N ASN A 11 -2.49 -11.01 8.88
CA ASN A 11 -1.20 -11.15 8.19
C ASN A 11 -1.31 -10.83 6.70
N LEU A 12 -2.49 -10.98 6.08
CA LEU A 12 -2.69 -10.63 4.68
C LEU A 12 -2.64 -9.10 4.47
N LEU A 13 -3.20 -8.34 5.41
CA LEU A 13 -3.22 -6.88 5.35
C LEU A 13 -1.92 -6.26 5.88
N MET A 14 -1.38 -6.83 6.96
CA MET A 14 -0.23 -6.31 7.68
C MET A 14 0.77 -7.44 7.92
N PRO A 15 1.51 -7.87 6.89
CA PRO A 15 2.34 -9.03 7.02
C PRO A 15 3.58 -8.70 7.88
N THR A 16 3.97 -9.62 8.75
CA THR A 16 4.99 -9.38 9.80
C THR A 16 6.43 -9.29 9.29
N TRP A 17 6.68 -9.78 8.07
CA TRP A 17 7.98 -9.71 7.38
C TRP A 17 8.35 -8.33 6.81
N ILE A 18 7.39 -7.41 6.62
CA ILE A 18 7.64 -6.08 6.09
C ILE A 18 7.59 -5.07 7.26
N PRO A 19 8.60 -4.19 7.42
CA PRO A 19 8.55 -3.12 8.41
C PRO A 19 7.27 -2.29 8.29
N PRO A 20 6.55 -1.97 9.38
CA PRO A 20 5.28 -1.24 9.31
C PRO A 20 5.38 0.12 8.61
N HIS A 21 6.52 0.80 8.74
CA HIS A 21 6.77 2.08 8.08
C HIS A 21 6.98 1.92 6.57
N GLU A 22 7.61 0.82 6.14
CA GLU A 22 7.75 0.49 4.73
C GLU A 22 6.39 0.13 4.14
N LEU A 23 5.64 -0.73 4.81
CA LEU A 23 4.28 -1.10 4.39
C LEU A 23 3.37 0.13 4.29
N ALA A 24 3.41 1.05 5.26
CA ALA A 24 2.67 2.30 5.18
C ALA A 24 3.09 3.15 3.98
N ALA A 25 4.40 3.21 3.68
CA ALA A 25 4.91 4.00 2.57
C ALA A 25 4.53 3.43 1.20
N VAL A 26 4.40 2.11 1.04
CA VAL A 26 4.17 1.47 -0.28
C VAL A 26 2.78 0.86 -0.45
N SER A 27 2.01 0.74 0.62
CA SER A 27 0.63 0.23 0.55
C SER A 27 -0.34 1.27 0.01
N TRP A 28 -1.52 0.81 -0.41
CA TRP A 28 -2.63 1.72 -0.74
C TRP A 28 -3.12 2.55 0.46
N LEU A 29 -2.82 2.10 1.67
CA LEU A 29 -3.22 2.77 2.91
C LEU A 29 -2.33 3.96 3.27
N GLY A 30 -1.29 4.26 2.49
CA GLY A 30 -0.47 5.46 2.63
C GLY A 30 -0.48 6.34 1.38
N ASP A 31 0.39 7.34 1.39
CA ASP A 31 0.35 8.45 0.42
C ASP A 31 0.94 8.11 -0.96
N TRP A 32 1.56 6.92 -1.13
CA TRP A 32 2.18 6.53 -2.40
C TRP A 32 1.16 6.01 -3.40
N ARG A 33 0.65 6.91 -4.23
CA ARG A 33 -0.31 6.62 -5.28
C ARG A 33 0.39 6.12 -6.55
N PRO A 34 -0.22 5.22 -7.34
CA PRO A 34 0.27 4.83 -8.66
C PRO A 34 0.73 6.01 -9.54
N THR A 35 0.05 7.15 -9.49
CA THR A 35 0.40 8.38 -10.22
C THR A 35 1.80 8.90 -9.86
N SER A 36 2.29 8.67 -8.64
CA SER A 36 3.65 9.07 -8.24
C SER A 36 4.75 8.42 -9.10
N ILE A 37 4.46 7.26 -9.71
CA ILE A 37 5.36 6.61 -10.66
C ILE A 37 5.51 7.45 -11.94
N LEU A 38 4.43 8.07 -12.41
CA LEU A 38 4.43 8.95 -13.57
C LEU A 38 5.09 10.30 -13.25
N ASP A 39 4.93 10.78 -12.02
CA ASP A 39 5.63 11.98 -11.56
C ASP A 39 7.14 11.75 -11.45
N LEU A 40 7.59 10.55 -11.07
CA LEU A 40 9.01 10.19 -11.12
C LEU A 40 9.58 10.33 -12.54
N VAL A 41 8.84 9.91 -13.56
CA VAL A 41 9.26 10.08 -14.98
C VAL A 41 9.42 11.57 -15.32
N ARG A 42 8.50 12.43 -14.87
CA ARG A 42 8.61 13.89 -15.07
C ARG A 42 9.82 14.49 -14.37
N ILE A 43 10.07 14.05 -13.13
CA ILE A 43 11.20 14.52 -12.32
C ILE A 43 12.51 14.14 -13.00
N LEU A 44 12.64 12.89 -13.47
CA LEU A 44 13.83 12.44 -14.19
C LEU A 44 14.05 13.24 -15.47
N ALA A 45 13.00 13.46 -16.28
CA ALA A 45 13.09 14.29 -17.48
C ALA A 45 13.49 15.74 -17.20
N ALA A 46 13.01 16.31 -16.08
CA ALA A 46 13.35 17.67 -15.70
C ALA A 46 14.78 17.81 -15.13
N GLN A 47 15.31 16.76 -14.50
CA GLN A 47 16.61 16.80 -13.82
C GLN A 47 17.76 16.25 -14.66
N ASN A 48 17.50 15.34 -15.59
CA ASN A 48 18.51 14.69 -16.42
C ASN A 48 18.44 15.20 -17.87
N PRO A 49 19.44 15.95 -18.36
CA PRO A 49 19.49 16.39 -19.75
C PRO A 49 19.53 15.24 -20.77
N ASN A 50 19.98 14.07 -20.33
CA ASN A 50 20.05 12.85 -21.13
C ASN A 50 18.73 12.08 -21.17
N PHE A 51 17.78 12.39 -20.28
CA PHE A 51 16.47 11.76 -20.22
C PHE A 51 15.50 12.56 -21.11
N SER A 52 15.33 12.11 -22.35
CA SER A 52 14.59 12.89 -23.35
C SER A 52 13.19 12.33 -23.57
N LEU A 53 12.19 12.99 -22.99
CA LEU A 53 10.80 12.77 -23.36
C LEU A 53 10.49 13.51 -24.68
N SER A 54 9.99 12.78 -25.67
CA SER A 54 9.47 13.42 -26.88
C SER A 54 8.15 14.16 -26.59
N GLU A 55 7.78 15.18 -27.38
CA GLU A 55 6.48 15.83 -27.25
C GLU A 55 5.30 14.85 -27.31
N ALA A 56 5.42 13.79 -28.13
CA ALA A 56 4.43 12.74 -28.20
C ALA A 56 4.36 11.95 -26.89
N SER A 57 5.51 11.60 -26.30
CA SER A 57 5.61 10.93 -25.00
C SER A 57 5.03 11.79 -23.87
N GLU A 58 5.24 13.10 -23.88
CA GLU A 58 4.67 14.02 -22.89
C GLU A 58 3.14 14.10 -22.95
N ARG A 59 2.57 14.12 -24.17
CA ARG A 59 1.12 14.06 -24.37
C ARG A 59 0.55 12.74 -23.86
N VAL A 60 1.21 11.61 -24.18
CA VAL A 60 0.83 10.28 -23.68
C VAL A 60 0.94 10.22 -22.15
N LEU A 61 2.01 10.77 -21.57
CA LEU A 61 2.22 10.82 -20.12
C LEU A 61 1.12 11.63 -19.42
N SER A 62 0.73 12.76 -19.99
CA SER A 62 -0.35 13.61 -19.47
C SER A 62 -1.71 12.92 -19.55
N GLN A 63 -2.00 12.26 -20.67
CA GLN A 63 -3.21 11.47 -20.84
C GLN A 63 -3.26 10.30 -19.85
N LEU A 64 -2.17 9.54 -19.74
CA LEU A 64 -2.06 8.42 -18.81
C LEU A 64 -2.20 8.89 -17.36
N THR A 65 -1.61 10.03 -17.00
CA THR A 65 -1.78 10.61 -15.66
C THR A 65 -3.26 10.85 -15.34
N ARG A 66 -4.03 11.38 -16.29
CA ARG A 66 -5.46 11.62 -16.09
C ARG A 66 -6.22 10.29 -15.93
N GLU A 67 -5.94 9.31 -16.78
CA GLU A 67 -6.59 7.99 -16.74
C GLU A 67 -6.32 7.27 -15.42
N ILE A 68 -5.06 7.27 -14.97
CA ILE A 68 -4.66 6.63 -13.72
C ILE A 68 -5.30 7.32 -12.52
N ARG A 69 -5.39 8.66 -12.51
CA ARG A 69 -6.11 9.38 -11.44
C ARG A 69 -7.60 9.02 -11.36
N ILE A 70 -8.24 8.72 -12.49
CA ILE A 70 -9.63 8.24 -12.50
C ILE A 70 -9.70 6.84 -11.88
N GLU A 71 -8.82 5.92 -12.28
CA GLU A 71 -8.76 4.59 -11.67
C GLU A 71 -8.45 4.66 -10.17
N GLU A 72 -7.57 5.57 -9.74
CA GLU A 72 -7.28 5.82 -8.33
C GLU A 72 -8.51 6.30 -7.57
N ALA A 73 -9.25 7.27 -8.13
CA ALA A 73 -10.48 7.79 -7.53
C ALA A 73 -11.56 6.69 -7.38
N VAL A 74 -11.67 5.78 -8.36
CA VAL A 74 -12.58 4.63 -8.26
C VAL A 74 -12.19 3.72 -7.10
N ILE A 75 -10.91 3.41 -6.95
CA ILE A 75 -10.43 2.56 -5.85
C ILE A 75 -10.60 3.27 -4.50
N ASP A 76 -10.38 4.58 -4.44
CA ASP A 76 -10.61 5.39 -3.23
C ASP A 76 -12.09 5.41 -2.83
N GLU A 77 -13.00 5.54 -3.79
CA GLU A 77 -14.45 5.48 -3.53
C GLU A 77 -14.86 4.10 -3.00
N GLU A 78 -14.39 3.01 -3.62
CA GLU A 78 -14.63 1.64 -3.13
C GLU A 78 -14.10 1.45 -1.70
N TYR A 79 -12.93 2.01 -1.39
CA TYR A 79 -12.37 1.94 -0.05
C TYR A 79 -13.19 2.75 0.96
N ALA A 80 -13.62 3.95 0.58
CA ALA A 80 -14.45 4.82 1.39
C ALA A 80 -15.81 4.19 1.70
N GLU A 81 -16.43 3.51 0.74
CA GLU A 81 -17.67 2.75 0.94
C GLU A 81 -17.48 1.65 2.00
N ILE A 82 -16.39 0.87 1.89
CA ILE A 82 -16.06 -0.17 2.88
C ILE A 82 -15.87 0.46 4.27
N GLN A 83 -15.12 1.57 4.37
CA GLN A 83 -14.90 2.24 5.65
C GLN A 83 -16.21 2.79 6.23
N ALA A 84 -17.09 3.38 5.42
CA ALA A 84 -18.35 3.95 5.86
C ALA A 84 -19.35 2.88 6.34
N THR A 85 -19.32 1.70 5.73
CA THR A 85 -20.28 0.61 6.02
C THR A 85 -19.73 -0.42 7.00
N CYS A 86 -18.41 -0.48 7.23
CA CYS A 86 -17.78 -1.55 7.99
C CYS A 86 -18.38 -1.75 9.38
N VAL A 87 -18.73 -0.65 10.07
CA VAL A 87 -19.29 -0.68 11.41
C VAL A 87 -20.59 -1.48 11.46
N LEU A 88 -21.37 -1.50 10.38
CA LEU A 88 -22.65 -2.22 10.31
C LEU A 88 -22.47 -3.74 10.22
N HIS A 89 -21.34 -4.18 9.67
CA HIS A 89 -21.00 -5.59 9.46
C HIS A 89 -20.19 -6.21 10.61
N LEU A 90 -19.76 -5.40 11.57
CA LEU A 90 -18.99 -5.89 12.71
C LEU A 90 -19.91 -6.51 13.78
N PRO A 91 -19.42 -7.49 14.56
CA PRO A 91 -20.25 -8.29 15.48
C PRO A 91 -20.77 -7.52 16.71
N PHE A 92 -20.38 -6.26 16.88
CA PHE A 92 -20.94 -5.36 17.88
C PHE A 92 -22.05 -4.46 17.33
N SER A 93 -22.31 -4.49 16.01
CA SER A 93 -23.39 -3.75 15.38
C SER A 93 -24.74 -4.34 15.77
N PRO A 94 -25.73 -3.52 16.15
CA PRO A 94 -27.10 -3.99 16.36
C PRO A 94 -27.77 -4.45 15.05
N LEU A 95 -27.20 -4.12 13.89
CA LEU A 95 -27.65 -4.60 12.58
C LEU A 95 -26.95 -5.90 12.14
N CYS A 96 -25.93 -6.35 12.87
CA CYS A 96 -25.25 -7.60 12.58
C CYS A 96 -26.07 -8.75 13.18
N ASN A 97 -26.65 -9.59 12.33
CA ASN A 97 -27.51 -10.71 12.73
C ASN A 97 -26.73 -11.96 13.17
N ALA A 98 -25.46 -11.82 13.58
CA ALA A 98 -24.64 -12.97 13.97
C ALA A 98 -25.15 -13.59 15.29
N GLN A 99 -25.59 -14.83 15.22
CA GLN A 99 -26.15 -15.59 16.35
C GLN A 99 -25.09 -16.47 17.03
N SER A 100 -23.95 -16.68 16.37
CA SER A 100 -22.85 -17.49 16.86
C SER A 100 -21.50 -16.77 16.76
N ARG A 101 -20.51 -17.25 17.50
CA ARG A 101 -19.13 -16.74 17.43
C ARG A 101 -18.53 -16.98 16.05
N GLU A 102 -18.87 -18.09 15.42
CA GLU A 102 -18.44 -18.48 14.08
C GLU A 102 -18.97 -17.51 13.02
N GLU A 103 -20.25 -17.12 13.10
CA GLU A 103 -20.85 -16.11 12.21
C GLU A 103 -20.20 -14.73 12.40
N ALA A 104 -19.99 -14.32 13.65
CA ALA A 104 -19.30 -13.07 13.98
C ALA A 104 -17.89 -13.04 13.40
N LEU A 105 -17.15 -14.15 13.47
CA LEU A 105 -15.84 -14.29 12.84
C LEU A 105 -15.92 -14.24 11.32
N GLY A 106 -16.93 -14.88 10.72
CA GLY A 106 -17.19 -14.85 9.29
C GLY A 106 -17.40 -13.42 8.75
N SER A 107 -18.19 -12.60 9.44
CA SER A 107 -18.42 -11.20 9.05
C SER A 107 -17.16 -10.35 9.11
N VAL A 108 -16.31 -10.56 10.13
CA VAL A 108 -15.00 -9.89 10.21
C VAL A 108 -14.10 -10.37 9.06
N GLN A 109 -14.04 -11.67 8.79
CA GLN A 109 -13.24 -12.21 7.68
C GLN A 109 -13.69 -11.65 6.32
N GLU A 110 -14.99 -11.51 6.09
CA GLU A 110 -15.54 -10.93 4.87
C GLU A 110 -15.10 -9.47 4.70
N LEU A 111 -15.21 -8.66 5.76
CA LEU A 111 -14.78 -7.25 5.74
C LEU A 111 -13.29 -7.13 5.38
N PHE A 112 -12.43 -7.91 6.03
CA PHE A 112 -11.00 -7.92 5.72
C PHE A 112 -10.73 -8.44 4.29
N GLY A 113 -11.52 -9.41 3.83
CA GLY A 113 -11.49 -9.90 2.45
C GLY A 113 -11.79 -8.78 1.45
N ASN A 114 -12.77 -7.91 1.74
CA ASN A 114 -13.11 -6.77 0.90
C ASN A 114 -11.99 -5.71 0.90
N ILE A 115 -11.41 -5.40 2.06
CA ILE A 115 -10.23 -4.52 2.15
C ILE A 115 -9.08 -5.09 1.32
N ASN A 116 -8.81 -6.40 1.42
CA ASN A 116 -7.76 -7.05 0.64
C ASN A 116 -8.01 -6.99 -0.87
N LYS A 117 -9.28 -7.08 -1.33
CA LYS A 117 -9.62 -6.90 -2.75
C LYS A 117 -9.26 -5.49 -3.23
N VAL A 118 -9.58 -4.45 -2.47
CA VAL A 118 -9.22 -3.06 -2.80
C VAL A 118 -7.70 -2.89 -2.87
N ILE A 119 -6.97 -3.38 -1.86
CA ILE A 119 -5.49 -3.36 -1.86
C ILE A 119 -4.94 -4.11 -3.08
N SER A 120 -5.53 -5.25 -3.44
CA SER A 120 -5.10 -6.02 -4.62
C SER A 120 -5.35 -5.28 -5.93
N LYS A 121 -6.48 -4.56 -6.06
CA LYS A 121 -6.77 -3.67 -7.21
C LYS A 121 -5.73 -2.56 -7.31
N ALA A 122 -5.44 -1.90 -6.20
CA ALA A 122 -4.41 -0.88 -6.11
C ALA A 122 -3.02 -1.39 -6.52
N GLN A 123 -2.60 -2.56 -6.04
CA GLN A 123 -1.31 -3.14 -6.43
C GLN A 123 -1.28 -3.48 -7.93
N ARG A 124 -2.37 -4.01 -8.47
CA ARG A 124 -2.49 -4.28 -9.91
C ARG A 124 -2.36 -3.00 -10.74
N LEU A 125 -2.97 -1.91 -10.28
CA LEU A 125 -2.83 -0.60 -10.93
C LEU A 125 -1.38 -0.12 -10.91
N ARG A 126 -0.66 -0.25 -9.78
CA ARG A 126 0.78 0.07 -9.72
C ARG A 126 1.61 -0.71 -10.73
N TYR A 127 1.39 -2.02 -10.82
CA TYR A 127 2.08 -2.86 -11.82
C TYR A 127 1.76 -2.46 -13.26
N LYS A 128 0.49 -2.16 -13.55
CA LYS A 128 0.06 -1.66 -14.85
C LYS A 128 0.76 -0.34 -15.19
N VAL A 129 0.87 0.59 -14.24
CA VAL A 129 1.58 1.86 -14.46
C VAL A 129 3.07 1.63 -14.74
N LEU A 130 3.75 0.80 -13.95
CA LEU A 130 5.15 0.44 -14.18
C LEU A 130 5.34 -0.15 -15.59
N GLU A 131 4.49 -1.10 -15.96
CA GLU A 131 4.54 -1.73 -17.29
C GLU A 131 4.33 -0.71 -18.42
N LEU A 132 3.36 0.21 -18.28
CA LEU A 132 3.09 1.25 -19.26
C LEU A 132 4.26 2.23 -19.40
N VAL A 133 4.88 2.63 -18.28
CA VAL A 133 6.08 3.48 -18.31
C VAL A 133 7.21 2.80 -19.07
N MET A 134 7.56 1.57 -18.68
CA MET A 134 8.70 0.85 -19.24
C MET A 134 8.50 0.42 -20.70
N LYS A 135 7.27 0.08 -21.10
CA LYS A 135 7.01 -0.45 -22.45
C LYS A 135 6.53 0.59 -23.45
N LYS A 136 5.89 1.67 -23.00
CA LYS A 136 5.20 2.62 -23.90
C LYS A 136 5.72 4.04 -23.84
N LEU A 137 6.32 4.47 -22.73
CA LEU A 137 6.77 5.85 -22.56
C LEU A 137 8.26 6.02 -22.79
N LEU A 138 9.06 5.07 -22.31
CA LEU A 138 10.52 5.19 -22.26
C LEU A 138 11.21 4.32 -23.33
N ASN A 139 12.37 4.78 -23.80
CA ASN A 139 13.29 3.93 -24.56
C ASN A 139 14.09 3.03 -23.60
N GLN A 140 14.93 2.15 -24.13
CA GLN A 140 15.66 1.17 -23.32
C GLN A 140 16.63 1.81 -22.31
N THR A 141 17.31 2.89 -22.69
CA THR A 141 18.25 3.61 -21.82
C THR A 141 17.50 4.32 -20.69
N ASP A 142 16.47 5.09 -21.03
CA ASP A 142 15.65 5.83 -20.06
C ASP A 142 14.90 4.87 -19.12
N THR A 143 14.50 3.69 -19.62
CA THR A 143 13.92 2.63 -18.80
C THR A 143 14.90 2.15 -17.73
N ALA A 144 16.18 1.99 -18.07
CA ALA A 144 17.19 1.58 -17.10
C ALA A 144 17.39 2.66 -16.01
N GLU A 145 17.50 3.93 -16.42
CA GLU A 145 17.60 5.04 -15.46
C GLU A 145 16.38 5.12 -14.54
N PHE A 146 15.18 5.00 -15.12
CA PHE A 146 13.92 4.99 -14.36
C PHE A 146 13.86 3.84 -13.35
N VAL A 147 14.23 2.62 -13.74
CA VAL A 147 14.22 1.45 -12.85
C VAL A 147 15.23 1.63 -11.72
N VAL A 148 16.41 2.16 -12.00
CA VAL A 148 17.42 2.46 -10.97
C VAL A 148 16.89 3.50 -9.97
N ALA A 149 16.28 4.59 -10.45
CA ALA A 149 15.70 5.60 -9.59
C ALA A 149 14.54 5.04 -8.74
N PHE A 150 13.65 4.26 -9.36
CA PHE A 150 12.53 3.64 -8.68
C PHE A 150 12.99 2.65 -7.59
N ALA A 151 13.96 1.78 -7.89
CA ALA A 151 14.54 0.86 -6.92
C ALA A 151 15.28 1.60 -5.80
N GLY A 152 15.96 2.70 -6.11
CA GLY A 152 16.63 3.54 -5.10
C GLY A 152 15.65 4.14 -4.09
N ILE A 153 14.45 4.52 -4.52
CA ILE A 153 13.39 4.99 -3.61
C ILE A 153 12.90 3.84 -2.71
N GLN A 154 12.65 2.66 -3.30
CA GLN A 154 12.23 1.48 -2.54
C GLN A 154 13.27 1.09 -1.48
N ASP A 155 14.55 1.10 -1.85
CA ASP A 155 15.65 0.79 -0.93
C ASP A 155 15.77 1.84 0.19
N ALA A 156 15.65 3.14 -0.13
CA ALA A 156 15.65 4.21 0.87
C ALA A 156 14.50 4.06 1.89
N ILE A 157 13.30 3.72 1.41
CA ILE A 157 12.14 3.44 2.28
C ILE A 157 12.41 2.22 3.16
N HIS A 158 12.95 1.14 2.59
CA HIS A 158 13.29 -0.09 3.31
C HIS A 158 14.31 0.18 4.42
N GLN A 159 15.42 0.84 4.09
CA GLN A 159 16.46 1.23 5.04
C GLN A 159 15.90 2.10 6.17
N PHE A 160 15.02 3.06 5.85
CA PHE A 160 14.36 3.88 6.86
C PHE A 160 13.47 3.04 7.79
N GLY A 161 12.71 2.09 7.22
CA GLY A 161 11.88 1.15 7.96
C GLY A 161 12.68 0.31 8.97
N GLU A 162 13.79 -0.28 8.51
CA GLU A 162 14.68 -1.10 9.36
C GLU A 162 15.38 -0.27 10.44
N GLN A 163 15.85 0.94 10.13
CA GLN A 163 16.43 1.84 11.15
C GLN A 163 15.42 2.21 12.25
N LYS A 164 14.15 2.43 11.88
CA LYS A 164 13.08 2.72 12.86
C LYS A 164 12.72 1.50 13.71
N LYS A 165 12.80 0.30 13.15
CA LYS A 165 12.62 -0.97 13.88
C LYS A 165 13.71 -1.16 14.92
N LEU A 166 14.96 -0.90 14.58
CA LEU A 166 16.10 -0.94 15.51
C LEU A 166 15.95 0.08 16.66
N LYS A 167 15.48 1.30 16.35
CA LYS A 167 15.24 2.34 17.37
C LYS A 167 14.05 2.06 18.29
N LYS A 168 13.12 1.16 17.90
CA LYS A 168 11.95 0.77 18.71
C LYS A 168 12.20 -0.47 19.58
N GLN A 169 13.41 -1.04 19.61
CA GLN A 169 13.83 -1.88 20.74
C GLN A 169 13.96 -0.97 21.97
N TYR A 170 12.87 -0.80 22.70
CA TYR A 170 12.82 0.03 23.89
C TYR A 170 13.84 -0.45 24.95
N PRO A 171 14.39 0.48 25.77
CA PRO A 171 15.17 0.11 26.94
C PRO A 171 14.35 -0.81 27.83
N THR A 172 14.97 -1.87 28.33
CA THR A 172 14.40 -2.82 29.29
C THR A 172 13.84 -2.04 30.47
N VAL A 173 12.52 -1.82 30.52
CA VAL A 173 11.87 -1.30 31.72
C VAL A 173 11.93 -2.44 32.73
N SER A 174 12.94 -2.39 33.60
CA SER A 174 13.02 -3.26 34.77
C SER A 174 11.76 -3.02 35.60
N PHE A 175 10.87 -4.01 35.62
CA PHE A 175 9.87 -4.10 36.68
C PHE A 175 10.64 -4.36 37.98
N LYS A 176 11.07 -3.27 38.63
CA LYS A 176 11.51 -3.31 40.01
C LYS A 176 10.25 -3.59 40.82
N GLY A 177 10.02 -4.87 41.13
CA GLY A 177 8.97 -5.30 42.02
C GLY A 177 9.13 -4.57 43.34
N SER A 178 8.19 -3.68 43.66
CA SER A 178 7.99 -3.24 45.02
C SER A 178 7.28 -4.36 45.74
N GLY A 179 8.07 -5.22 46.39
CA GLY A 179 7.58 -5.95 47.53
C GLY A 179 7.12 -4.94 48.58
N SER A 180 5.93 -5.14 49.10
CA SER A 180 5.58 -4.75 50.45
C SER A 180 4.63 -5.81 50.98
N SER A 181 5.24 -6.68 51.78
CA SER A 181 4.66 -7.70 52.62
C SER A 181 3.91 -7.09 53.80
N SER A 182 2.96 -7.88 54.30
CA SER A 182 2.31 -7.86 55.63
C SER A 182 1.01 -7.06 55.73
#